data_AF-A0AAJ0ULM6-F1
#
_entry.id   AF-A0AAJ0ULM6-F1
#
_cell.length_a   1.000
_cell.length_b   1.000
_cell.length_c   1.000
_cell.angle_alpha   90.00
_cell.angle_beta   90.00
_cell.angle_gamma   90.00
#
_symmetry.space_group_name_H-M   'P 1'
#
loop_
_entity.id
_entity.type
_entity.pdbx_description
1 polymer ?
#
loop_
_entity_poly.entity_id
_entity_poly.type
_entity_poly.pdbx_seq_one_letter_code
_entity_poly.pdbx_strand_id
1 'polypeptide(L)'
;AELERTAETKTRAGRGKMRGRAAKVRRGPLIVVSEDKGICKAANGIRGVEAVKLADLSVRDIAPGAKPGRLAIWSRSVIEALEKAK
;
A
#
# COMPACT_ATOMS: atom_id res chain seq x y z
N ALA A 1 -11.12 -2.34 12.06
CA ALA A 1 -11.59 -1.31 11.10
C ALA A 1 -10.92 -1.43 9.72
N GLU A 2 -9.72 -0.87 9.48
CA GLU A 2 -9.13 -0.86 8.12
C GLU A 2 -8.63 -2.23 7.64
N LEU A 3 -7.99 -3.02 8.51
CA LEU A 3 -7.53 -4.38 8.16
C LEU A 3 -8.70 -5.34 7.90
N GLU A 4 -9.78 -5.22 8.67
CA GLU A 4 -11.03 -5.98 8.42
C GLU A 4 -11.62 -5.60 7.06
N ARG A 5 -11.61 -4.30 6.72
CA ARG A 5 -12.07 -3.81 5.43
C ARG A 5 -11.25 -4.41 4.27
N THR A 6 -9.94 -4.62 4.41
CA THR A 6 -9.12 -5.21 3.34
C THR A 6 -9.15 -6.74 3.31
N ALA A 7 -9.53 -7.39 4.40
CA ALA A 7 -9.67 -8.85 4.45
C ALA A 7 -10.78 -9.35 3.50
N GLU A 8 -11.86 -8.57 3.37
CA GLU A 8 -12.94 -8.86 2.41
C GLU A 8 -12.47 -8.69 0.96
N THR A 9 -12.66 -9.74 0.17
CA THR A 9 -12.39 -9.72 -1.28
C THR A 9 -13.69 -9.79 -2.06
N LYS A 10 -13.81 -8.96 -3.10
CA LYS A 10 -14.94 -9.03 -4.02
C LYS A 10 -14.52 -9.70 -5.33
N THR A 11 -15.36 -10.60 -5.82
CA THR A 11 -15.19 -11.21 -7.14
C THR A 11 -15.48 -10.17 -8.23
N ARG A 12 -14.56 -9.98 -9.15
CA ARG A 12 -14.67 -9.03 -10.27
C ARG A 12 -15.68 -9.53 -11.30
N ALA A 13 -16.63 -8.71 -11.71
CA ALA A 13 -17.57 -9.07 -12.78
C ALA A 13 -16.91 -9.05 -14.19
N GLY A 14 -17.53 -9.76 -15.14
CA GLY A 14 -17.15 -9.73 -16.57
C GLY A 14 -15.97 -10.63 -16.96
N ARG A 15 -15.49 -10.46 -18.20
CA ARG A 15 -14.46 -11.30 -18.84
C ARG A 15 -13.07 -11.22 -18.19
N GLY A 16 -12.84 -10.24 -17.31
CA GLY A 16 -11.58 -10.10 -16.57
C GLY A 16 -11.26 -11.32 -15.68
N LYS A 17 -12.29 -12.08 -15.27
CA LYS A 17 -12.13 -13.36 -14.56
C LYS A 17 -11.32 -14.37 -15.37
N MET A 18 -11.64 -14.52 -16.67
CA MET A 18 -10.96 -15.47 -17.56
C MET A 18 -9.51 -15.11 -17.84
N ARG A 19 -9.10 -13.87 -17.55
CA ARG A 19 -7.72 -13.38 -17.70
C ARG A 19 -6.92 -13.45 -16.39
N GLY A 20 -7.36 -14.24 -15.41
CA GLY A 20 -6.70 -14.39 -14.12
C GLY A 20 -6.89 -13.22 -13.15
N ARG A 21 -7.76 -12.24 -13.45
CA ARG A 21 -8.04 -11.07 -12.59
C ARG A 21 -9.39 -11.19 -11.88
N ALA A 22 -9.67 -12.39 -11.35
CA ALA A 22 -10.96 -12.71 -10.76
C ALA A 22 -11.22 -11.99 -9.43
N ALA A 23 -10.18 -11.68 -8.66
CA ALA A 23 -10.30 -10.97 -7.39
C ALA A 23 -10.11 -9.44 -7.53
N LYS A 24 -10.88 -8.67 -6.78
CA LYS A 24 -10.64 -7.24 -6.52
C LYS A 24 -10.25 -7.09 -5.05
N VAL A 25 -8.96 -6.84 -4.83
CA VAL A 25 -8.41 -6.53 -3.50
C VAL A 25 -8.55 -5.03 -3.26
N ARG A 26 -8.97 -4.67 -2.05
CA ARG A 26 -9.06 -3.27 -1.62
C ARG A 26 -7.64 -2.77 -1.24
N ARG A 27 -7.31 -1.54 -1.61
CA ARG A 27 -6.09 -0.88 -1.10
C ARG A 27 -6.35 -0.43 0.33
N GLY A 28 -5.48 -0.82 1.25
CA GLY A 28 -5.49 -0.44 2.66
C GLY A 28 -4.34 0.50 3.00
N PRO A 29 -3.76 0.39 4.20
CA PRO A 29 -2.70 1.29 4.62
C PRO A 29 -1.44 1.12 3.77
N LEU A 30 -0.70 2.22 3.63
CA LEU A 30 0.65 2.27 3.07
C LEU A 30 1.62 2.47 4.22
N ILE A 31 2.68 1.66 4.29
CA ILE A 31 3.76 1.82 5.26
C ILE A 31 4.97 2.36 4.49
N VAL A 32 5.48 3.52 4.89
CA VAL A 32 6.67 4.11 4.29
C VAL A 32 7.86 3.94 5.24
N VAL A 33 8.92 3.33 4.73
CA VAL A 33 10.14 3.02 5.48
C VAL A 33 11.37 3.60 4.80
N SER A 34 12.41 3.92 5.57
CA SER A 34 13.68 4.37 4.99
C SER A 34 14.53 3.17 4.53
N GLU A 35 14.51 2.09 5.31
CA GLU A 35 15.25 0.85 5.06
C GLU A 35 14.30 -0.34 5.14
N ASP A 36 14.49 -1.32 4.27
CA ASP A 36 13.72 -2.55 4.30
C ASP A 36 14.44 -3.62 5.15
N LYS A 37 13.97 -3.79 6.38
CA LYS A 37 14.45 -4.82 7.33
C LYS A 37 13.54 -6.05 7.30
N GLY A 38 13.03 -6.41 6.13
CA GLY A 38 12.02 -7.46 5.95
C GLY A 38 10.58 -6.95 6.14
N ILE A 39 10.39 -5.64 6.29
CA ILE A 39 9.07 -5.01 6.47
C ILE A 39 8.26 -5.16 5.18
N CYS A 40 8.88 -5.01 4.02
CA CYS A 40 8.19 -5.22 2.74
C CYS A 40 7.69 -6.65 2.58
N LYS A 41 8.50 -7.62 3.04
CA LYS A 41 8.11 -9.05 3.02
C LYS A 41 6.95 -9.32 3.99
N ALA A 42 6.99 -8.75 5.20
CA ALA A 42 5.92 -8.88 6.17
C ALA A 42 4.61 -8.24 5.68
N ALA A 43 4.68 -7.04 5.10
CA ALA A 43 3.53 -6.34 4.55
C ALA A 43 2.85 -7.13 3.42
N ASN A 44 3.63 -7.74 2.52
CA ASN A 44 3.08 -8.58 1.44
C ASN A 44 2.32 -9.82 1.93
N GLY A 45 2.58 -10.29 3.16
CA GLY A 45 1.82 -11.36 3.79
C GLY A 45 0.40 -10.95 4.18
N ILE A 46 0.14 -9.64 4.34
CA ILE A 46 -1.14 -9.10 4.78
C ILE A 46 -1.88 -8.49 3.59
N ARG A 47 -3.12 -8.93 3.36
CA ARG A 47 -3.91 -8.46 2.23
C ARG A 47 -4.25 -6.97 2.32
N GLY A 48 -3.93 -6.24 1.26
CA GLY A 48 -4.24 -4.82 1.11
C GLY A 48 -3.30 -3.88 1.86
N VAL A 49 -2.33 -4.40 2.61
CA VAL A 49 -1.25 -3.62 3.19
C VAL A 49 -0.10 -3.58 2.19
N GLU A 50 0.45 -2.40 1.97
CA GLU A 50 1.62 -2.23 1.11
C GLU A 50 2.70 -1.49 1.89
N ALA A 51 3.95 -1.83 1.63
CA ALA A 51 5.09 -1.12 2.18
C ALA A 51 6.02 -0.69 1.04
N VAL A 52 6.53 0.53 1.13
CA VAL A 52 7.38 1.15 0.11
C VAL A 52 8.52 1.89 0.79
N LYS A 53 9.70 1.87 0.16
CA LYS A 53 10.84 2.66 0.63
C LYS A 53 10.66 4.12 0.25
N LEU A 54 11.17 5.04 1.06
CA LEU A 54 11.10 6.47 0.75
C LEU A 54 11.64 6.81 -0.66
N ALA A 55 12.75 6.18 -1.06
CA ALA A 55 13.37 6.39 -2.36
C ALA A 55 12.49 5.94 -3.55
N ASP A 56 11.63 4.95 -3.34
CA ASP A 56 10.77 4.36 -4.38
C ASP A 56 9.32 4.88 -4.31
N LEU A 57 9.05 5.84 -3.42
CA LEU A 57 7.70 6.33 -3.16
C LEU A 57 7.15 7.08 -4.37
N SER A 58 6.03 6.59 -4.91
CA SER A 58 5.40 7.19 -6.08
C SER A 58 4.02 7.78 -5.78
N VAL A 59 3.55 8.66 -6.68
CA VAL A 59 2.18 9.23 -6.61
C VAL A 59 1.12 8.14 -6.63
N ARG A 60 1.37 7.00 -7.30
CA ARG A 60 0.41 5.88 -7.36
C ARG A 60 0.19 5.24 -5.99
N ASP A 61 1.19 5.27 -5.12
CA ASP A 61 1.14 4.64 -3.81
C ASP A 61 0.30 5.47 -2.85
N ILE A 62 0.46 6.80 -2.89
CA ILE A 62 -0.27 7.76 -2.05
C ILE A 62 -1.68 8.04 -2.60
N ALA A 63 -1.84 8.07 -3.92
CA ALA A 63 -3.09 8.43 -4.59
C ALA A 63 -3.56 7.37 -5.60
N PRO A 64 -3.96 6.17 -5.12
CA PRO A 64 -4.44 5.11 -6.00
C PRO A 64 -5.73 5.53 -6.72
N GLY A 65 -5.71 5.51 -8.05
CA GLY A 65 -6.87 5.91 -8.87
C GLY A 65 -7.13 7.42 -8.89
N ALA A 66 -6.07 8.23 -8.75
CA ALA A 66 -6.12 9.70 -8.72
C ALA A 66 -6.97 10.28 -7.57
N LYS A 67 -7.13 9.52 -6.48
CA LYS A 67 -7.78 9.97 -5.25
C LYS A 67 -6.71 10.23 -4.18
N PRO A 68 -6.48 11.48 -3.77
CA PRO A 68 -5.54 11.78 -2.70
C PRO A 68 -6.08 11.30 -1.35
N GLY A 69 -5.19 11.08 -0.38
CA GLY A 69 -5.56 10.73 0.99
C GLY A 69 -5.67 9.23 1.26
N ARG A 70 -4.64 8.45 0.91
CA ARG A 70 -4.46 7.10 1.46
C ARG A 70 -3.91 7.18 2.89
N LEU A 71 -4.37 6.29 3.77
CA LEU A 71 -3.80 6.14 5.11
C LEU A 71 -2.33 5.71 4.99
N ALA A 72 -1.41 6.61 5.31
CA ALA A 72 0.03 6.39 5.25
C ALA A 72 0.63 6.40 6.67
N ILE A 73 1.36 5.34 7.00
CA ILE A 73 2.09 5.16 8.24
C ILE A 73 3.56 5.40 7.93
N TRP A 74 4.15 6.42 8.54
CA TRP A 74 5.52 6.83 8.30
C TRP A 74 6.40 6.39 9.45
N SER A 75 7.55 5.77 9.14
CA SER A 75 8.55 5.55 10.17
C SER A 75 9.20 6.87 10.58
N ARG A 76 9.61 6.96 11.85
CA ARG A 76 10.30 8.16 12.38
C ARG A 76 11.51 8.57 11.53
N SER A 77 12.31 7.59 11.12
CA SER A 77 13.47 7.80 10.25
C SER A 77 13.14 8.45 8.91
N VAL A 78 11.94 8.18 8.36
CA VAL A 78 11.51 8.80 7.11
C VAL A 78 11.12 10.25 7.33
N ILE A 79 10.45 10.56 8.43
CA ILE A 79 10.09 11.94 8.79
C ILE A 79 11.36 12.77 8.95
N GLU A 80 12.34 12.25 9.69
CA GLU A 80 13.64 12.91 9.88
C GLU A 80 14.40 13.08 8.56
N ALA A 81 14.34 12.11 7.64
CA ALA A 81 14.95 12.22 6.32
C ALA A 81 14.26 13.28 5.43
N LEU A 82 12.93 13.38 5.50
CA LEU A 82 12.15 14.39 4.79
C LEU A 82 12.44 15.79 5.32
N GLU A 83 12.61 15.96 6.64
CA GLU A 83 12.98 17.23 7.25
C GLU A 83 14.37 17.69 6.81
N LYS A 84 15.34 16.77 6.67
CA LYS A 84 16.70 17.08 6.19
C LYS A 84 16.76 17.40 4.70
N ALA A 85 15.82 16.88 3.92
CA ALA A 85 15.72 17.15 2.48
C ALA A 85 15.02 18.50 2.17
N LYS A 86 14.55 19.19 3.22
CA LYS A 86 13.90 20.49 3.14
C LYS A 86 14.93 21.62 3.16
#